data_AF-A0AAW4BKK3-F1
#
_entry.id   AF-A0AAW4BKK3-F1
#
_cell.length_a   1.000
_cell.length_b   1.000
_cell.length_c   1.000
_cell.angle_alpha   90.00
_cell.angle_beta   90.00
_cell.angle_gamma   90.00
#
_symmetry.space_group_name_H-M   'P 1'
#
loop_
_entity.id
_entity.type
_entity.pdbx_description
1 polymer ?
#
loop_
_entity_poly.entity_id
_entity_poly.type
_entity_poly.pdbx_seq_one_letter_code
_entity_poly.pdbx_strand_id
1 'polypeptide(L)'
;MKSIYKYLSLSVWLICTTMPAQGATSLDQLAELSDSNTLYLQEKKSEQEFFIQLKKTAKKVGYDHAYASTMIDFKKEILSKEEHWNNLLSFKNLTSLVQDGVAKGMYLKAGIVDQIDSGAERVNKDVIYLNETSYLLRQYPELTISQPHWRNYLFKEENSKPSLPKESLMPRNEKERAIWKENVEIGWSRGEEAAYREIHS
;
A
#
# COMPACT_ATOMS: atom_id res chain seq x y z
N MET A 1 91.13 24.20 -20.91
CA MET A 1 91.66 25.43 -21.55
C MET A 1 91.06 25.55 -22.95
N LYS A 2 90.42 26.71 -23.24
CA LYS A 2 89.90 27.26 -24.51
C LYS A 2 89.65 26.35 -25.74
N SER A 3 88.45 26.46 -26.32
CA SER A 3 88.20 26.68 -27.77
C SER A 3 86.69 26.91 -27.99
N ILE A 4 86.14 28.14 -28.05
CA ILE A 4 85.86 29.02 -29.21
C ILE A 4 85.45 28.29 -30.51
N TYR A 5 84.18 28.41 -30.94
CA TYR A 5 83.71 28.81 -32.30
C TYR A 5 82.23 29.25 -32.16
N LYS A 6 81.89 30.54 -32.31
CA LYS A 6 81.56 31.32 -33.53
C LYS A 6 80.08 31.16 -33.97
N TYR A 7 79.33 32.25 -33.79
CA TYR A 7 77.93 32.45 -34.17
C TYR A 7 77.75 32.41 -35.70
N LEU A 8 76.66 31.77 -36.17
CA LEU A 8 76.05 32.11 -37.44
C LEU A 8 74.51 32.12 -37.30
N SER A 9 73.98 33.34 -37.37
CA SER A 9 72.63 33.77 -37.75
C SER A 9 71.85 32.78 -38.62
N LEU A 10 70.64 32.40 -38.17
CA LEU A 10 69.52 32.11 -39.07
C LEU A 10 68.21 32.61 -38.44
N SER A 11 67.64 33.62 -39.09
CA SER A 11 66.37 34.27 -38.78
C SER A 11 65.19 33.30 -38.94
N VAL A 12 64.49 33.01 -37.83
CA VAL A 12 63.20 32.31 -37.83
C VAL A 12 62.12 33.32 -38.21
N TRP A 13 61.60 33.20 -39.43
CA TRP A 13 60.37 33.87 -39.84
C TRP A 13 59.20 33.20 -39.11
N LEU A 14 58.61 33.93 -38.17
CA LEU A 14 57.39 33.56 -37.47
C LEU A 14 56.22 33.72 -38.46
N ILE A 15 55.86 32.64 -39.16
CA ILE A 15 54.60 32.60 -39.92
C ILE A 15 53.49 32.44 -38.90
N CYS A 16 52.86 33.57 -38.56
CA CYS A 16 51.60 33.60 -37.81
C CYS A 16 50.50 33.06 -38.72
N THR A 17 50.33 31.73 -38.75
CA THR A 17 49.14 31.12 -39.34
C THR A 17 47.98 31.44 -38.41
N THR A 18 47.12 32.34 -38.84
CA THR A 18 45.82 32.60 -38.21
C THR A 18 45.06 31.28 -38.11
N MET A 19 44.85 30.80 -36.87
CA MET A 19 43.81 29.80 -36.59
C MET A 19 42.49 30.34 -37.16
N PRO A 20 41.83 29.66 -38.10
CA PRO A 20 40.44 29.96 -38.35
C PRO A 20 39.66 29.58 -37.09
N ALA A 21 39.06 30.58 -36.45
CA ALA A 21 38.06 30.37 -35.42
C ALA A 21 36.82 29.69 -36.06
N GLN A 22 36.85 28.37 -36.13
CA GLN A 22 35.66 27.53 -36.31
C GLN A 22 35.02 27.35 -34.92
N GLY A 23 33.76 27.65 -34.67
CA GLY A 23 32.75 28.32 -35.48
C GLY A 23 31.76 29.00 -34.52
N ALA A 24 31.15 30.07 -34.99
CA ALA A 24 29.95 30.58 -34.34
C ALA A 24 28.88 29.51 -34.50
N THR A 25 28.51 28.82 -33.41
CA THR A 25 27.33 27.97 -33.37
C THR A 25 26.14 28.78 -33.89
N SER A 26 25.55 28.36 -35.01
CA SER A 26 24.40 29.08 -35.55
C SER A 26 23.24 29.00 -34.57
N LEU A 27 22.32 29.99 -34.61
CA LEU A 27 21.11 29.99 -33.78
C LEU A 27 20.35 28.66 -33.92
N ASP A 28 20.30 28.10 -35.13
CA ASP A 28 19.65 26.83 -35.44
C ASP A 28 20.33 25.65 -34.74
N GLN A 29 21.67 25.62 -34.69
CA GLN A 29 22.40 24.58 -33.94
C GLN A 29 22.13 24.64 -32.44
N LEU A 30 21.94 25.84 -31.87
CA LEU A 30 21.58 26.01 -30.46
C LEU A 30 20.12 25.60 -30.20
N ALA A 31 19.21 25.87 -31.13
CA ALA A 31 17.82 25.42 -31.05
C ALA A 31 17.72 23.89 -31.10
N GLU A 32 18.41 23.23 -32.03
CA GLU A 32 18.46 21.76 -32.14
C GLU A 32 19.04 21.10 -30.87
N LEU A 33 20.09 21.68 -30.29
CA LEU A 33 20.67 21.19 -29.03
C LEU A 33 19.73 21.39 -27.84
N SER A 34 19.00 22.52 -27.80
CA SER A 34 17.96 22.75 -26.79
C SER A 34 16.85 21.71 -26.90
N ASP A 35 16.34 21.48 -28.11
CA ASP A 35 15.27 20.51 -28.35
C ASP A 35 15.71 19.08 -28.00
N SER A 36 16.92 18.67 -28.43
CA SER A 36 17.49 17.38 -28.06
C SER A 36 17.65 17.21 -26.53
N ASN A 37 18.11 18.26 -25.83
CA ASN A 37 18.21 18.24 -24.38
C ASN A 37 16.84 18.12 -23.71
N THR A 38 15.81 18.82 -24.22
CA THR A 38 14.45 18.70 -23.68
C THR A 38 13.88 17.29 -23.87
N LEU A 39 14.11 16.66 -25.03
CA LEU A 39 13.70 15.28 -25.29
C LEU A 39 14.38 14.30 -24.34
N TYR A 40 15.71 14.42 -24.17
CA TYR A 40 16.47 13.59 -23.22
C TYR A 40 15.96 13.74 -21.79
N LEU A 41 15.66 14.96 -21.34
CA LEU A 41 15.11 15.20 -20.00
C LEU A 41 13.71 14.58 -19.84
N GLN A 42 12.87 14.61 -20.87
CA GLN A 42 11.56 13.97 -20.87
C GLN A 42 11.65 12.45 -20.82
N GLU A 43 12.52 11.83 -21.62
CA GLU A 43 12.76 10.38 -21.61
C GLU A 43 13.29 9.91 -20.25
N LYS A 44 14.25 10.64 -19.67
CA LYS A 44 14.79 10.32 -18.35
C LYS A 44 13.71 10.43 -17.26
N LYS A 45 12.82 11.43 -17.36
CA LYS A 45 11.71 11.59 -16.43
C LYS A 45 10.68 10.47 -16.55
N SER A 46 10.32 10.08 -17.77
CA SER A 46 9.36 9.01 -18.01
C SER A 46 9.90 7.65 -17.55
N GLU A 47 11.20 7.40 -17.72
CA GLU A 47 11.87 6.22 -17.16
C GLU A 47 11.78 6.18 -15.63
N GLN A 48 12.05 7.32 -14.97
CA GLN A 48 11.93 7.42 -13.51
C GLN A 48 10.49 7.15 -13.04
N GLU A 49 9.51 7.77 -13.71
CA GLU A 49 8.08 7.56 -13.41
C GLU A 49 7.69 6.09 -13.58
N PHE A 50 8.18 5.43 -14.63
CA PHE A 50 7.97 4.00 -14.84
C PHE A 50 8.51 3.17 -13.66
N PHE A 51 9.75 3.40 -13.22
CA PHE A 51 10.30 2.66 -12.08
C PHE A 51 9.55 2.93 -10.77
N ILE A 52 9.04 4.14 -10.57
CA ILE A 52 8.18 4.46 -9.41
C ILE A 52 6.90 3.63 -9.47
N GLN A 53 6.24 3.58 -10.62
CA GLN A 53 5.01 2.79 -10.80
C GLN A 53 5.27 1.29 -10.68
N LEU A 54 6.38 0.79 -11.22
CA LEU A 54 6.80 -0.61 -11.12
C LEU A 54 6.95 -1.01 -9.65
N LYS A 55 7.71 -0.23 -8.86
CA LYS A 55 7.89 -0.48 -7.42
C LYS A 55 6.59 -0.42 -6.64
N LYS A 56 5.75 0.59 -6.92
CA LYS A 56 4.44 0.74 -6.28
C LYS A 56 3.53 -0.46 -6.56
N THR A 57 3.49 -0.89 -7.81
CA THR A 57 2.69 -2.03 -8.26
C THR A 57 3.19 -3.33 -7.64
N ALA A 58 4.51 -3.57 -7.66
CA ALA A 58 5.14 -4.72 -7.01
C ALA A 58 4.77 -4.81 -5.52
N LYS A 59 4.89 -3.70 -4.78
CA LYS A 59 4.49 -3.64 -3.37
C LYS A 59 3.02 -3.95 -3.17
N LYS A 60 2.15 -3.37 -4.00
CA LYS A 60 0.70 -3.61 -3.91
C LYS A 60 0.37 -5.08 -4.15
N VAL A 61 0.94 -5.69 -5.18
CA VAL A 61 0.74 -7.12 -5.47
C VAL A 61 1.21 -7.98 -4.31
N GLY A 62 2.42 -7.75 -3.81
CA GLY A 62 2.93 -8.47 -2.64
C GLY A 62 2.02 -8.33 -1.43
N TYR A 63 1.57 -7.10 -1.14
CA TYR A 63 0.66 -6.81 -0.03
C TYR A 63 -0.68 -7.54 -0.15
N ASP A 64 -1.36 -7.37 -1.28
CA ASP A 64 -2.71 -7.93 -1.48
C ASP A 64 -2.68 -9.46 -1.41
N HIS A 65 -1.66 -10.09 -2.01
CA HIS A 65 -1.50 -11.55 -1.99
C HIS A 65 -1.14 -12.09 -0.60
N ALA A 66 -0.24 -11.43 0.11
CA ALA A 66 0.15 -11.85 1.45
C ALA A 66 -1.00 -11.71 2.45
N TYR A 67 -1.70 -10.58 2.41
CA TYR A 67 -2.88 -10.34 3.22
C TYR A 67 -3.94 -11.42 2.95
N ALA A 68 -4.30 -11.65 1.67
CA ALA A 68 -5.30 -12.64 1.31
C ALA A 68 -4.88 -14.07 1.73
N SER A 69 -3.62 -14.45 1.51
CA SER A 69 -3.10 -15.77 1.92
C SER A 69 -3.21 -15.96 3.43
N THR A 70 -2.75 -14.96 4.20
CA THR A 70 -2.77 -15.01 5.67
C THR A 70 -4.20 -15.11 6.20
N MET A 71 -5.14 -14.35 5.64
CA MET A 71 -6.56 -14.41 6.03
C MET A 71 -7.20 -15.76 5.68
N ILE A 72 -6.83 -16.37 4.54
CA ILE A 72 -7.28 -17.72 4.16
C ILE A 72 -6.74 -18.76 5.14
N ASP A 73 -5.46 -18.69 5.49
CA ASP A 73 -4.83 -19.61 6.42
C ASP A 73 -5.44 -19.49 7.82
N PHE A 74 -5.66 -18.26 8.30
CA PHE A 74 -6.36 -18.00 9.55
C PHE A 74 -7.79 -18.58 9.54
N LYS A 75 -8.55 -18.31 8.47
CA LYS A 75 -9.90 -18.87 8.30
C LYS A 75 -9.89 -20.39 8.35
N LYS A 76 -8.92 -21.03 7.68
CA LYS A 76 -8.76 -22.48 7.71
C LYS A 76 -8.46 -22.99 9.12
N GLU A 77 -7.59 -22.31 9.86
CA GLU A 77 -7.29 -22.68 11.25
C GLU A 77 -8.52 -22.58 12.14
N ILE A 78 -9.26 -21.48 12.09
CA ILE A 78 -10.48 -21.27 12.88
C ILE A 78 -11.52 -22.34 12.53
N LEU A 79 -11.72 -22.63 11.24
CA LEU A 79 -12.66 -23.67 10.80
C LEU A 79 -12.21 -25.08 11.24
N SER A 80 -10.91 -25.35 11.32
CA SER A 80 -10.42 -26.65 11.83
C SER A 80 -10.76 -26.88 13.31
N LYS A 81 -11.01 -25.81 14.06
CA LYS A 81 -11.39 -25.82 15.48
C LYS A 81 -12.86 -25.43 15.68
N GLU A 82 -13.72 -25.70 14.70
CA GLU A 82 -15.13 -25.26 14.70
C GLU A 82 -15.88 -25.63 15.99
N GLU A 83 -15.69 -26.85 16.52
CA GLU A 83 -16.38 -27.28 17.73
C GLU A 83 -16.03 -26.41 18.94
N HIS A 84 -14.75 -26.04 19.07
CA HIS A 84 -14.29 -25.13 20.13
C HIS A 84 -15.02 -23.78 20.04
N TRP A 85 -15.10 -23.20 18.84
CA TRP A 85 -15.76 -21.91 18.61
C TRP A 85 -17.28 -21.98 18.77
N ASN A 86 -17.92 -23.09 18.37
CA ASN A 86 -19.35 -23.33 18.58
C ASN A 86 -19.73 -23.33 20.06
N ASN A 87 -18.84 -23.84 20.92
CA ASN A 87 -19.03 -23.87 22.36
C ASN A 87 -18.72 -22.52 23.02
N LEU A 88 -17.63 -21.86 22.60
CA LEU A 88 -17.22 -20.57 23.16
C LEU A 88 -18.16 -19.42 22.76
N LEU A 89 -18.58 -19.37 21.51
CA LEU A 89 -19.38 -18.29 20.92
C LEU A 89 -20.78 -18.80 20.53
N SER A 90 -21.50 -19.36 21.51
CA SER A 90 -22.84 -19.90 21.29
C SER A 90 -23.92 -18.82 21.32
N PHE A 91 -24.61 -18.64 20.19
CA PHE A 91 -25.73 -17.69 20.09
C PHE A 91 -27.08 -18.28 20.54
N LYS A 92 -27.12 -19.56 20.94
CA LYS A 92 -28.36 -20.27 21.30
C LYS A 92 -29.17 -19.56 22.40
N ASN A 93 -28.48 -18.92 23.34
CA ASN A 93 -29.12 -18.24 24.47
C ASN A 93 -29.34 -16.74 24.23
N LEU A 94 -28.81 -16.20 23.12
CA LEU A 94 -28.90 -14.78 22.77
C LEU A 94 -29.90 -14.53 21.64
N THR A 95 -30.46 -15.59 21.07
CA THR A 95 -31.47 -15.51 20.02
C THR A 95 -32.71 -16.30 20.38
N SER A 96 -33.87 -15.75 20.07
CA SER A 96 -35.16 -16.42 20.23
C SER A 96 -35.88 -16.53 18.89
N LEU A 97 -36.43 -17.71 18.63
CA LEU A 97 -37.28 -17.93 17.46
C LEU A 97 -38.65 -17.31 17.74
N VAL A 98 -39.09 -16.40 16.88
CA VAL A 98 -40.41 -15.80 16.97
C VAL A 98 -41.45 -16.84 16.54
N GLN A 99 -42.35 -17.20 17.46
CA GLN A 99 -43.31 -18.30 17.25
C GLN A 99 -44.64 -17.86 16.62
N ASP A 100 -44.96 -16.57 16.71
CA ASP A 100 -46.27 -16.03 16.35
C ASP A 100 -46.19 -14.71 15.57
N GLY A 101 -47.26 -14.39 14.84
CA GLY A 101 -47.41 -13.16 14.08
C GLY A 101 -46.68 -13.13 12.73
N VAL A 102 -46.54 -11.94 12.15
CA VAL A 102 -46.00 -11.72 10.81
C VAL A 102 -44.50 -12.10 10.71
N ALA A 103 -43.79 -12.05 11.83
CA ALA A 103 -42.38 -12.43 11.93
C ALA A 103 -42.17 -13.89 12.36
N LYS A 104 -43.23 -14.72 12.34
CA LYS A 104 -43.13 -16.14 12.69
C LYS A 104 -42.06 -16.84 11.84
N GLY A 105 -41.16 -17.55 12.51
CA GLY A 105 -40.03 -18.24 11.85
C GLY A 105 -38.77 -17.38 11.71
N MET A 106 -38.79 -16.10 12.09
CA MET A 106 -37.60 -15.24 12.18
C MET A 106 -36.94 -15.37 13.55
N TYR A 107 -35.65 -15.05 13.62
CA TYR A 107 -34.87 -14.98 14.85
C TYR A 107 -34.74 -13.54 15.34
N LEU A 108 -35.05 -13.29 16.61
CA LEU A 108 -34.71 -12.04 17.27
C LEU A 108 -33.25 -12.11 17.71
N LYS A 109 -32.41 -11.28 17.09
CA LYS A 109 -31.00 -11.11 17.44
C LYS A 109 -30.90 -10.01 18.50
N ALA A 110 -30.23 -10.30 19.62
CA ALA A 110 -29.99 -9.35 20.69
C ALA A 110 -29.19 -8.12 20.22
N GLY A 111 -29.40 -6.99 20.88
CA GLY A 111 -28.62 -5.76 20.66
C GLY A 111 -27.23 -5.84 21.27
N ILE A 112 -26.31 -5.00 20.79
CA ILE A 112 -24.94 -4.89 21.30
C ILE A 112 -24.84 -3.65 22.18
N VAL A 113 -24.32 -3.82 23.39
CA VAL A 113 -24.15 -2.75 24.38
C VAL A 113 -22.70 -2.71 24.82
N ASP A 114 -22.09 -1.53 24.78
CA ASP A 114 -20.78 -1.29 25.37
C ASP A 114 -20.96 -0.84 26.82
N GLN A 115 -20.24 -1.46 27.75
CA GLN A 115 -20.10 -0.94 29.10
C GLN A 115 -18.95 0.08 29.12
N ILE A 116 -19.23 1.25 29.66
CA ILE A 116 -18.27 2.34 29.86
C ILE A 116 -18.07 2.47 31.37
N ASP A 117 -16.91 2.02 31.83
CA ASP A 117 -16.50 2.18 33.21
C ASP A 117 -15.99 3.60 33.41
N SER A 118 -16.59 4.32 34.37
CA SER A 118 -16.27 5.70 34.75
C SER A 118 -16.40 6.70 33.59
N GLY A 119 -17.61 7.22 33.40
CA GLY A 119 -17.90 8.34 32.50
C GLY A 119 -17.96 9.67 33.26
N ALA A 120 -17.32 10.71 32.73
CA ALA A 120 -17.52 12.09 33.19
C ALA A 120 -18.21 12.88 32.07
N GLU A 121 -19.45 13.29 32.30
CA GLU A 121 -20.19 14.12 31.35
C GLU A 121 -20.31 15.53 31.89
N ARG A 122 -19.77 16.50 31.14
CA ARG A 122 -19.94 17.90 31.48
C ARG A 122 -21.27 18.41 30.94
N VAL A 123 -22.25 18.57 31.82
CA VAL A 123 -23.58 19.07 31.44
C VAL A 123 -23.57 20.59 31.21
N ASN A 124 -22.78 21.35 32.00
CA ASN A 124 -22.59 22.79 31.78
C ASN A 124 -21.27 23.29 32.39
N LYS A 125 -21.08 24.62 32.48
CA LYS A 125 -19.84 25.21 33.01
C LYS A 125 -19.56 24.87 34.47
N ASP A 126 -20.60 24.61 35.27
CA ASP A 126 -20.46 24.49 36.73
C ASP A 126 -20.77 23.07 37.25
N VAL A 127 -21.27 22.17 36.38
CA VAL A 127 -21.70 20.81 36.76
C VAL A 127 -21.06 19.76 35.86
N ILE A 128 -20.41 18.78 36.49
CA ILE A 128 -19.91 17.55 35.88
C ILE A 128 -20.66 16.38 36.54
N TYR A 129 -21.29 15.53 35.74
CA TYR A 129 -21.83 14.26 36.18
C TYR A 129 -20.75 13.19 36.08
N LEU A 130 -20.58 12.45 37.16
CA LEU A 130 -19.71 11.28 37.21
C LEU A 130 -20.59 10.04 37.33
N ASN A 131 -20.51 9.17 36.34
CA ASN A 131 -21.18 7.88 36.33
C ASN A 131 -20.14 6.79 36.53
N GLU A 132 -20.33 5.94 37.53
CA GLU A 132 -19.45 4.79 37.77
C GLU A 132 -19.54 3.78 36.63
N THR A 133 -20.74 3.62 36.05
CA THR A 133 -20.97 2.76 34.88
C THR A 133 -22.02 3.40 33.97
N SER A 134 -21.75 3.40 32.67
CA SER A 134 -22.72 3.79 31.64
C SER A 134 -22.77 2.72 30.56
N TYR A 135 -23.92 2.59 29.89
CA TYR A 135 -24.13 1.59 28.85
C TYR A 135 -24.49 2.28 27.55
N LEU A 136 -23.71 2.05 26.49
CA LEU A 136 -23.97 2.59 25.17
C LEU A 136 -24.51 1.49 24.26
N LEU A 137 -25.77 1.63 23.83
CA LEU A 137 -26.36 0.72 22.85
C LEU A 137 -25.76 1.01 21.46
N ARG A 138 -24.90 0.10 20.99
CA ARG A 138 -24.23 0.18 19.67
C ARG A 138 -25.09 -0.35 18.54
N GLN A 139 -25.85 -1.40 18.81
CA GLN A 139 -26.74 -2.02 17.83
C GLN A 139 -28.07 -2.36 18.48
N TYR A 140 -29.16 -1.91 17.88
CA TYR A 140 -30.51 -2.27 18.31
C TYR A 140 -30.80 -3.74 17.99
N PRO A 141 -31.63 -4.41 18.81
CA PRO A 141 -32.13 -5.74 18.48
C PRO A 141 -32.87 -5.73 17.14
N GLU A 142 -32.66 -6.75 16.33
CA GLU A 142 -33.22 -6.85 14.98
C GLU A 142 -33.73 -8.26 14.67
N LEU A 143 -34.67 -8.36 13.73
CA LEU A 143 -35.18 -9.64 13.24
C LEU A 143 -34.34 -10.12 12.06
N THR A 144 -33.97 -11.39 12.10
CA THR A 144 -33.10 -12.03 11.11
C THR A 144 -33.74 -13.32 10.62
N ILE A 145 -33.54 -13.67 9.35
CA ILE A 145 -34.13 -14.87 8.74
C ILE A 145 -33.34 -16.12 9.16
N SER A 146 -32.02 -15.98 9.36
CA SER A 146 -31.14 -17.05 9.79
C SER A 146 -30.66 -16.82 11.22
N GLN A 147 -30.39 -17.92 11.92
CA GLN A 147 -29.79 -17.84 13.25
C GLN A 147 -28.39 -17.21 13.14
N PRO A 148 -28.07 -16.19 13.97
CA PRO A 148 -26.73 -15.63 14.04
C PRO A 148 -25.69 -16.70 14.37
N HIS A 149 -24.54 -16.62 13.71
CA HIS A 149 -23.43 -17.55 13.87
C HIS A 149 -22.13 -16.77 14.01
N TRP A 150 -21.19 -17.25 14.83
CA TRP A 150 -19.91 -16.56 15.07
C TRP A 150 -19.14 -16.28 13.77
N ARG A 151 -19.31 -17.14 12.76
CA ARG A 151 -18.73 -16.98 11.41
C ARG A 151 -19.08 -15.63 10.78
N ASN A 152 -20.30 -15.14 11.02
CA ASN A 152 -20.78 -13.89 10.45
C ASN A 152 -20.07 -12.66 11.07
N TYR A 153 -19.42 -12.84 12.21
CA TYR A 153 -18.69 -11.80 12.91
C TYR A 153 -17.18 -11.91 12.69
N LEU A 154 -16.65 -13.15 12.59
CA LEU A 154 -15.21 -13.38 12.39
C LEU A 154 -14.79 -13.27 10.93
N PHE A 155 -15.67 -13.59 9.97
CA PHE A 155 -15.33 -13.58 8.56
C PHE A 155 -16.13 -12.53 7.81
N LYS A 156 -15.43 -11.60 7.16
CA LYS A 156 -16.02 -10.79 6.09
C LYS A 156 -16.14 -11.67 4.84
N GLU A 157 -17.29 -11.64 4.18
CA GLU A 157 -17.55 -12.48 3.00
C GLU A 157 -16.63 -12.15 1.80
N GLU A 158 -15.97 -11.00 1.84
CA GLU A 158 -15.18 -10.46 0.74
C GLU A 158 -13.74 -10.99 0.73
N ASN A 159 -13.58 -12.30 0.52
CA ASN A 159 -12.29 -12.86 0.10
C ASN A 159 -12.19 -12.84 -1.42
N SER A 160 -12.14 -11.63 -2.00
CA SER A 160 -11.83 -11.51 -3.43
C SER A 160 -10.38 -11.95 -3.65
N LYS A 161 -10.17 -12.90 -4.57
CA LYS A 161 -8.81 -13.26 -4.98
C LYS A 161 -8.13 -12.01 -5.54
N PRO A 162 -6.94 -11.64 -5.06
CA PRO A 162 -6.24 -10.48 -5.56
C PRO A 162 -6.01 -10.62 -7.07
N SER A 163 -6.35 -9.57 -7.82
CA SER A 163 -6.21 -9.54 -9.26
C SER A 163 -4.76 -9.23 -9.65
N LEU A 164 -4.31 -9.84 -10.73
CA LEU A 164 -3.00 -9.56 -11.28
C LEU A 164 -2.98 -8.15 -11.91
N PRO A 165 -1.84 -7.43 -11.82
CA PRO A 165 -1.69 -6.12 -12.44
C PRO A 165 -1.71 -6.24 -13.97
N LYS A 166 -1.95 -5.11 -14.64
CA LYS A 166 -1.86 -5.04 -16.11
C LYS A 166 -0.45 -5.40 -16.58
N GLU A 167 -0.34 -6.14 -17.69
CA GLU A 167 0.95 -6.58 -18.26
C GLU A 167 1.93 -5.44 -18.53
N SER A 168 1.43 -4.24 -18.87
CA SER A 168 2.27 -3.06 -19.13
C SER A 168 3.12 -2.64 -17.93
N LEU A 169 2.70 -3.00 -16.71
CA LEU A 169 3.36 -2.71 -15.44
C LEU A 169 4.16 -3.92 -14.90
N MET A 170 4.26 -4.99 -15.67
CA MET A 170 5.11 -6.13 -15.32
C MET A 170 6.57 -5.89 -15.74
N PRO A 171 7.54 -6.47 -15.01
CA PRO A 171 8.95 -6.32 -15.34
C PRO A 171 9.29 -7.03 -16.65
N ARG A 172 10.01 -6.34 -17.54
CA ARG A 172 10.33 -6.81 -18.91
C ARG A 172 11.75 -7.37 -19.01
N ASN A 173 12.66 -6.83 -18.21
CA ASN A 173 14.08 -7.22 -18.20
C ASN A 173 14.53 -7.69 -16.80
N GLU A 174 15.77 -8.20 -16.73
CA GLU A 174 16.32 -8.77 -15.49
C GLU A 174 16.48 -7.72 -14.38
N LYS A 175 16.87 -6.49 -14.73
CA LYS A 175 17.01 -5.39 -13.76
C LYS A 175 15.67 -5.04 -13.13
N GLU A 176 14.62 -4.93 -13.93
CA GLU A 176 13.25 -4.69 -13.46
C GLU A 176 12.72 -5.86 -12.64
N ARG A 177 13.05 -7.11 -13.01
CA ARG A 177 12.67 -8.30 -12.23
C ARG A 177 13.30 -8.31 -10.84
N ALA A 178 14.57 -7.94 -10.72
CA ALA A 178 15.23 -7.82 -9.42
C ALA A 178 14.54 -6.78 -8.52
N ILE A 179 14.27 -5.58 -9.07
CA ILE A 179 13.54 -4.52 -8.37
C ILE A 179 12.13 -4.98 -7.99
N TRP A 180 11.44 -5.65 -8.91
CA TRP A 180 10.09 -6.17 -8.69
C TRP A 180 10.07 -7.15 -7.52
N LYS A 181 10.97 -8.15 -7.53
CA LYS A 181 11.05 -9.17 -6.49
C LYS A 181 11.26 -8.56 -5.10
N GLU A 182 12.24 -7.67 -4.97
CA GLU A 182 12.51 -6.96 -3.70
C GLU A 182 11.26 -6.19 -3.21
N ASN A 183 10.57 -5.50 -4.11
CA ASN A 183 9.41 -4.70 -3.74
C ASN A 183 8.16 -5.55 -3.45
N VAL A 184 8.02 -6.72 -4.08
CA VAL A 184 7.02 -7.73 -3.72
C VAL A 184 7.27 -8.25 -2.31
N GLU A 185 8.52 -8.59 -1.96
CA GLU A 185 8.86 -9.08 -0.60
C GLU A 185 8.55 -8.01 0.47
N ILE A 186 8.87 -6.74 0.20
CA ILE A 186 8.49 -5.62 1.08
C ILE A 186 6.97 -5.51 1.22
N GLY A 187 6.24 -5.63 0.11
CA GLY A 187 4.78 -5.63 0.11
C GLY A 187 4.22 -6.79 0.92
N TRP A 188 4.80 -7.97 0.75
CA TRP A 188 4.37 -9.21 1.37
C TRP A 188 4.41 -9.12 2.89
N SER A 189 5.56 -8.76 3.46
CA SER A 189 5.72 -8.61 4.91
C SER A 189 4.71 -7.62 5.51
N ARG A 190 4.42 -6.52 4.80
CA ARG A 190 3.41 -5.54 5.24
C ARG A 190 1.98 -6.09 5.16
N GLY A 191 1.68 -6.92 4.16
CA GLY A 191 0.38 -7.56 4.00
C GLY A 191 0.10 -8.56 5.11
N GLU A 192 1.10 -9.38 5.47
CA GLU A 192 1.02 -10.29 6.62
C GLU A 192 0.78 -9.51 7.92
N GLU A 193 1.57 -8.47 8.17
CA GLU A 193 1.44 -7.64 9.37
C GLU A 193 0.05 -6.98 9.46
N ALA A 194 -0.48 -6.50 8.34
CA ALA A 194 -1.82 -5.94 8.29
C ALA A 194 -2.91 -6.99 8.58
N ALA A 195 -2.79 -8.20 8.02
CA ALA A 195 -3.70 -9.30 8.31
C ALA A 195 -3.65 -9.68 9.79
N TYR A 196 -2.46 -9.82 10.38
CA TYR A 196 -2.34 -10.11 11.81
C TYR A 196 -2.97 -9.02 12.69
N ARG A 197 -2.79 -7.73 12.35
CA ARG A 197 -3.45 -6.65 13.10
C ARG A 197 -4.96 -6.74 13.04
N GLU A 198 -5.54 -7.02 11.87
CA GLU A 198 -7.00 -7.16 11.73
C GLU A 198 -7.56 -8.38 12.45
N ILE A 199 -6.79 -9.49 12.50
CA ILE A 199 -7.18 -10.69 13.24
C ILE A 199 -7.23 -10.44 14.76
N HIS A 200 -6.37 -9.56 15.29
CA HIS A 200 -6.25 -9.28 16.73
C HIS A 200 -7.05 -8.07 17.20
N SER A 201 -7.61 -7.26 16.30
CA SER A 201 -8.39 -6.06 16.62
C SER A 201 -9.85 -6.38 16.92
#